data_AF-A0A919LQ33-F1
#
_entry.id   AF-A0A919LQ33-F1
#
_cell.length_a   1.000
_cell.length_b   1.000
_cell.length_c   1.000
_cell.angle_alpha   90.00
_cell.angle_beta   90.00
_cell.angle_gamma   90.00
#
_symmetry.space_group_name_H-M   'P 1'
#
loop_
_entity.id
_entity.type
_entity.pdbx_description
1 polymer ?
#
loop_
_entity_poly.entity_id
_entity_poly.type
_entity_poly.pdbx_seq_one_letter_code
_entity_poly.pdbx_strand_id
1 'polypeptide(L)'
;MLQLPVYGGVLAGLGWQWVNIAWLAGGLFLLWQKAIRWHIPVSFLVSLGLCATLGWIFSPQSLASPQMHLLSGATMLGAFFILTDPVTASTTNRGRLIFGALAGLLVWLIRSFGGYPDGVAFAVLLANITVPLIDYYTRPRVYGHR
;
A
#
# COMPACT_ATOMS: atom_id res chain seq x y z
N MET A 1 -17.80 -17.74 16.36
CA MET A 1 -18.22 -16.32 16.30
C MET A 1 -17.59 -15.61 15.09
N LEU A 2 -17.81 -16.10 13.87
CA LEU A 2 -17.32 -15.48 12.62
C LEU A 2 -18.47 -15.40 11.61
N GLN A 3 -19.51 -14.64 11.96
CA GLN A 3 -20.57 -14.25 11.05
C GLN A 3 -20.80 -12.75 11.22
N LEU A 4 -19.87 -11.95 10.69
CA LEU A 4 -20.09 -10.52 10.51
C LEU A 4 -20.85 -10.32 9.18
N PRO A 5 -22.06 -9.72 9.19
CA PRO A 5 -22.91 -9.54 8.02
C PRO A 5 -22.34 -8.59 6.95
N VAL A 6 -21.16 -8.00 7.20
CA VAL A 6 -20.46 -7.13 6.24
C VAL A 6 -19.95 -7.91 5.02
N TYR A 7 -19.70 -9.22 5.15
CA TYR A 7 -19.20 -10.07 4.05
C TYR A 7 -20.25 -11.01 3.44
N GLY A 8 -21.47 -11.00 3.96
CA GLY A 8 -22.51 -12.00 3.64
C GLY A 8 -23.60 -11.56 2.66
N GLY A 9 -23.39 -10.49 1.89
CA GLY A 9 -24.38 -9.96 0.96
C GLY A 9 -23.85 -9.86 -0.47
N VAL A 10 -24.67 -10.28 -1.44
CA VAL A 10 -24.45 -10.16 -2.90
C VAL A 10 -24.07 -8.74 -3.33
N LEU A 11 -24.35 -7.72 -2.51
CA LEU A 11 -24.02 -6.32 -2.75
C LEU A 11 -22.77 -5.81 -1.98
N ALA A 12 -22.36 -6.47 -0.89
CA ALA A 12 -21.29 -5.98 -0.01
C ALA A 12 -19.93 -6.62 -0.29
N GLY A 13 -19.88 -7.88 -0.76
CA GLY A 13 -18.63 -8.57 -1.09
C GLY A 13 -18.18 -8.36 -2.54
N LEU A 14 -19.13 -8.36 -3.49
CA LEU A 14 -18.84 -8.26 -4.93
C LEU A 14 -18.50 -6.82 -5.36
N GLY A 15 -19.17 -5.81 -4.79
CA GLY A 15 -18.98 -4.40 -5.18
C GLY A 15 -17.57 -3.87 -4.91
N TRP A 16 -16.97 -4.24 -3.77
CA TRP A 16 -15.62 -3.78 -3.41
C TRP A 16 -14.53 -4.26 -4.37
N GLN A 17 -14.68 -5.45 -4.93
CA GLN A 17 -13.75 -5.95 -5.95
C GLN A 17 -13.84 -5.12 -7.23
N TRP A 18 -15.06 -4.78 -7.67
CA TRP A 18 -15.27 -3.91 -8.84
C TRP A 18 -14.69 -2.51 -8.64
N VAL A 19 -14.84 -1.93 -7.45
CA VAL A 19 -14.25 -0.62 -7.11
C VAL A 19 -12.73 -0.69 -7.11
N ASN A 20 -12.13 -1.73 -6.50
CA ASN A 20 -10.68 -1.92 -6.52
C ASN A 20 -10.13 -2.15 -7.94
N ILE A 21 -10.87 -2.88 -8.79
CA ILE A 21 -10.51 -3.06 -10.20
C ILE A 21 -10.57 -1.72 -10.95
N ALA A 22 -11.59 -0.90 -10.70
CA ALA A 22 -11.69 0.43 -11.29
C ALA A 22 -10.52 1.34 -10.87
N TRP A 23 -10.12 1.31 -9.60
CA TRP A 23 -8.92 2.03 -9.13
C TRP A 23 -7.63 1.48 -9.72
N LEU A 24 -7.52 0.16 -9.87
CA LEU A 24 -6.36 -0.46 -10.54
C LEU A 24 -6.28 -0.02 -12.01
N ALA A 25 -7.41 -0.01 -12.73
CA ALA A 25 -7.48 0.46 -14.11
C ALA A 25 -7.10 1.95 -14.23
N GLY A 26 -7.61 2.80 -13.33
CA GLY A 26 -7.24 4.20 -13.25
C GLY A 26 -5.76 4.41 -12.93
N GLY A 27 -5.20 3.63 -11.99
CA GLY A 27 -3.78 3.64 -11.67
C GLY A 27 -2.89 3.20 -12.83
N LEU A 28 -3.31 2.20 -13.58
CA LEU A 28 -2.61 1.74 -14.78
C LEU A 28 -2.62 2.81 -15.89
N PHE A 29 -3.74 3.52 -16.04
CA PHE A 29 -3.85 4.66 -16.95
C PHE A 29 -2.91 5.81 -16.56
N LEU A 30 -2.80 6.13 -15.27
CA LEU A 30 -1.86 7.15 -14.77
C LEU A 30 -0.39 6.74 -14.98
N LEU A 31 -0.07 5.46 -14.83
CA LEU A 31 1.26 4.92 -15.16
C LEU A 31 1.55 5.06 -16.66
N TRP A 32 0.56 4.79 -17.51
CA TRP A 32 0.70 4.91 -18.97
C TRP A 32 0.90 6.37 -19.41
N GLN A 33 0.16 7.31 -18.81
CA GLN A 33 0.38 8.75 -19.01
C GLN A 33 1.69 9.26 -18.40
N LYS A 34 2.43 8.42 -17.66
CA LYS A 34 3.65 8.79 -16.93
C LYS A 34 3.44 9.92 -15.90
N ALA A 35 2.20 10.11 -15.44
CA ALA A 35 1.87 11.06 -14.38
C ALA A 35 2.45 10.60 -13.04
N ILE A 36 2.42 9.29 -12.79
CA ILE A 36 2.95 8.65 -11.57
C ILE A 36 4.16 7.75 -11.90
N ARG A 37 5.06 7.60 -10.92
CA ARG A 37 6.23 6.72 -11.03
C ARG A 37 5.89 5.34 -10.49
N TRP A 38 6.27 4.28 -11.22
CA TRP A 38 5.97 2.89 -10.84
C TRP A 38 6.61 2.42 -9.53
N HIS A 39 7.70 3.06 -9.08
CA HIS A 39 8.45 2.66 -7.88
C HIS A 39 7.57 2.58 -6.61
N ILE A 40 6.70 3.56 -6.38
CA ILE A 40 5.85 3.64 -5.19
C ILE A 40 4.74 2.58 -5.20
N PRO A 41 3.85 2.51 -6.22
CA PRO A 41 2.76 1.54 -6.23
C PRO A 41 3.28 0.10 -6.23
N VAL A 42 4.37 -0.19 -6.96
CA VAL A 42 4.95 -1.54 -7.00
C VAL A 42 5.56 -1.91 -5.64
N SER A 43 6.36 -1.04 -5.02
CA SER A 43 6.95 -1.36 -3.72
C SER A 43 5.90 -1.53 -2.62
N PHE A 44 4.84 -0.72 -2.65
CA PHE A 44 3.72 -0.84 -1.73
C PHE A 44 2.98 -2.18 -1.88
N LEU A 45 2.56 -2.53 -3.10
CA LEU A 45 1.82 -3.76 -3.35
C LEU A 45 2.68 -5.01 -3.07
N VAL A 46 3.96 -4.98 -3.44
CA VAL A 46 4.90 -6.07 -3.17
C VAL A 46 5.11 -6.24 -1.67
N SER A 47 5.37 -5.16 -0.93
CA SER A 47 5.58 -5.26 0.52
C SER A 47 4.32 -5.71 1.25
N LEU A 48 3.15 -5.16 0.91
CA LEU A 48 1.89 -5.57 1.49
C LEU A 48 1.58 -7.04 1.19
N GLY A 49 1.78 -7.46 -0.07
CA GLY A 49 1.61 -8.83 -0.51
C GLY A 49 2.55 -9.80 0.22
N LEU A 50 3.84 -9.45 0.34
CA LEU A 50 4.83 -10.27 1.05
C LEU A 50 4.53 -10.38 2.55
N CYS A 51 4.21 -9.27 3.22
CA CYS A 51 3.84 -9.32 4.63
C CYS A 51 2.57 -10.14 4.86
N ALA A 52 1.57 -9.99 3.98
CA ALA A 52 0.34 -10.76 4.06
C ALA A 52 0.55 -12.26 3.76
N THR A 53 1.38 -12.62 2.78
CA THR A 53 1.69 -14.03 2.48
C THR A 53 2.46 -14.68 3.61
N LEU A 54 3.48 -14.01 4.16
CA LEU A 54 4.22 -14.49 5.32
C LEU A 54 3.29 -14.67 6.52
N GLY A 55 2.49 -13.66 6.84
CA GLY A 55 1.52 -13.73 7.93
C GLY A 55 0.52 -14.88 7.78
N TRP A 56 0.04 -15.12 6.57
CA TRP A 56 -0.86 -16.23 6.26
C TRP A 56 -0.19 -17.60 6.42
N ILE A 57 1.08 -17.74 6.02
CA ILE A 57 1.84 -19.00 6.19
C ILE A 57 2.08 -19.31 7.67
N PHE A 58 2.39 -18.30 8.48
CA PHE A 58 2.67 -18.51 9.91
C PHE A 58 1.40 -18.77 10.73
N SER A 59 0.29 -18.11 10.41
CA SER A 59 -0.97 -18.25 11.15
C SER A 59 -2.21 -18.21 10.23
N PRO A 60 -2.51 -19.31 9.50
CA PRO A 60 -3.58 -19.34 8.50
C PRO A 60 -4.99 -19.16 9.08
N GLN A 61 -5.17 -19.42 10.37
CA GLN A 61 -6.47 -19.39 11.06
C GLN A 61 -6.83 -18.03 11.66
N SER A 62 -5.85 -17.13 11.82
CA SER A 62 -6.07 -15.79 12.39
C SER A 62 -5.82 -14.66 11.38
N LEU A 63 -5.04 -14.90 10.32
CA LEU A 63 -4.73 -13.88 9.31
C LEU A 63 -5.48 -14.13 8.00
N ALA A 64 -6.07 -13.06 7.46
CA ALA A 64 -6.81 -13.08 6.21
C ALA A 64 -5.89 -13.38 5.01
N SER A 65 -6.47 -13.93 3.93
CA SER A 65 -5.71 -14.28 2.74
C SER A 65 -5.02 -13.05 2.11
N PRO A 66 -3.87 -13.21 1.43
CA PRO A 66 -3.17 -12.11 0.78
C PRO A 66 -4.04 -11.37 -0.24
N GLN A 67 -4.93 -12.09 -0.91
CA GLN A 67 -5.91 -11.52 -1.84
C GLN A 67 -6.89 -10.60 -1.14
N MET A 68 -7.34 -10.92 0.09
CA MET A 68 -8.16 -10.02 0.89
C MET A 68 -7.39 -8.76 1.26
N HIS A 69 -6.10 -8.84 1.61
CA HIS A 69 -5.32 -7.63 1.91
C HIS A 69 -5.11 -6.73 0.68
N LEU A 70 -4.94 -7.31 -0.51
CA LEU A 70 -4.71 -6.56 -1.75
C LEU A 70 -6.00 -6.02 -2.37
N LEU A 71 -7.11 -6.78 -2.32
CA LEU A 71 -8.37 -6.46 -2.99
C LEU A 71 -9.46 -5.97 -2.03
N SER A 72 -9.13 -5.71 -0.76
CA SER A 72 -10.05 -5.12 0.21
C SER A 72 -9.67 -3.69 0.60
N GLY A 73 -10.69 -2.92 0.97
CA GLY A 73 -10.58 -1.54 1.43
C GLY A 73 -9.99 -0.59 0.40
N ALA A 74 -9.42 0.51 0.87
CA ALA A 74 -8.80 1.56 0.06
C ALA A 74 -7.38 1.22 -0.44
N THR A 75 -7.01 -0.06 -0.56
CA THR A 75 -5.63 -0.47 -0.86
C THR A 75 -5.19 -0.01 -2.25
N MET A 76 -5.99 -0.22 -3.29
CA MET A 76 -5.66 0.22 -4.65
C MET A 76 -5.75 1.74 -4.80
N LEU A 77 -6.73 2.37 -4.15
CA LEU A 77 -6.81 3.83 -4.09
C LEU A 77 -5.57 4.43 -3.42
N GLY A 78 -5.14 3.87 -2.28
CA GLY A 78 -3.93 4.27 -1.58
C GLY A 78 -2.68 4.07 -2.41
N ALA A 79 -2.55 2.93 -3.08
CA ALA A 79 -1.38 2.58 -3.89
C ALA A 79 -1.17 3.53 -5.09
N PHE A 80 -2.24 3.89 -5.79
CA PHE A 80 -2.15 4.59 -7.09
C PHE A 80 -2.54 6.06 -7.07
N PHE A 81 -3.29 6.52 -6.06
CA PHE A 81 -3.79 7.90 -6.01
C PHE A 81 -3.30 8.67 -4.80
N ILE A 82 -3.10 8.03 -3.64
CA ILE A 82 -2.64 8.73 -2.43
C ILE A 82 -1.12 8.69 -2.29
N LEU A 83 -0.51 7.49 -2.30
CA LEU A 83 0.93 7.33 -2.08
C LEU A 83 1.77 7.94 -3.20
N THR A 84 1.19 8.13 -4.38
CA THR A 84 1.87 8.68 -5.55
C THR A 84 1.83 10.20 -5.63
N ASP A 85 1.29 10.87 -4.62
CA ASP A 85 1.25 12.33 -4.57
C ASP A 85 2.67 12.94 -4.61
N PRO A 86 2.96 13.85 -5.56
CA PRO A 86 4.33 14.33 -5.79
C PRO A 86 4.87 15.26 -4.70
N VAL A 87 4.00 15.79 -3.85
CA VAL A 87 4.36 16.72 -2.77
C VAL A 87 4.82 15.98 -1.53
N THR A 88 4.21 14.84 -1.25
CA THR A 88 4.43 14.05 -0.03
C THR A 88 5.39 12.90 -0.24
N ALA A 89 5.53 12.39 -1.46
CA ALA A 89 6.43 11.28 -1.76
C ALA A 89 7.91 11.70 -1.79
N SER A 90 8.78 10.73 -1.45
CA SER A 90 10.24 10.88 -1.55
C SER A 90 10.68 11.35 -2.93
N THR A 91 11.63 12.28 -2.95
CA THR A 91 12.17 12.88 -4.17
C THR A 91 13.08 11.92 -4.95
N THR A 92 13.75 10.99 -4.25
CA THR A 92 14.70 10.05 -4.86
C THR A 92 14.06 8.73 -5.31
N ASN A 93 14.61 8.07 -6.33
CA ASN A 93 14.09 6.77 -6.79
C ASN A 93 14.24 5.65 -5.75
N ARG A 94 15.35 5.65 -4.99
CA ARG A 94 15.58 4.68 -3.91
C ARG A 94 14.65 4.94 -2.72
N GLY A 95 14.49 6.21 -2.34
CA GLY A 95 13.59 6.59 -1.26
C GLY A 95 12.13 6.28 -1.58
N ARG A 96 11.70 6.39 -2.84
CA ARG A 96 10.36 5.97 -3.28
C ARG A 96 10.08 4.49 -3.05
N LEU A 97 11.07 3.62 -3.26
CA LEU A 97 10.94 2.18 -3.01
C LEU A 97 10.83 1.90 -1.50
N ILE A 98 11.66 2.56 -0.69
CA ILE A 98 11.64 2.41 0.78
C ILE A 98 10.32 2.93 1.35
N PHE A 99 9.87 4.09 0.86
CA PHE A 99 8.61 4.72 1.27
C PHE A 99 7.41 3.82 0.99
N GLY A 100 7.28 3.32 -0.25
CA GLY A 100 6.17 2.42 -0.59
C GLY A 100 6.24 1.11 0.19
N ALA A 101 7.43 0.53 0.38
CA ALA A 101 7.59 -0.67 1.20
C ALA A 101 7.18 -0.44 2.67
N LEU A 102 7.60 0.68 3.26
CA LEU A 102 7.24 1.05 4.63
C LEU A 102 5.72 1.23 4.77
N ALA A 103 5.08 1.93 3.84
CA ALA A 103 3.63 2.10 3.83
C ALA A 103 2.92 0.74 3.73
N GLY A 104 3.39 -0.18 2.87
CA GLY A 104 2.81 -1.51 2.72
C GLY A 104 2.91 -2.36 3.99
N LEU A 105 4.07 -2.30 4.66
CA LEU A 105 4.29 -2.95 5.95
C LEU A 105 3.38 -2.37 7.04
N LEU A 106 3.26 -1.05 7.12
CA LEU A 106 2.39 -0.38 8.09
C LEU A 106 0.91 -0.74 7.89
N VAL A 107 0.44 -0.80 6.64
CA VAL A 107 -0.93 -1.24 6.34
C VAL A 107 -1.17 -2.65 6.84
N TRP A 108 -0.23 -3.57 6.59
CA TRP A 108 -0.34 -4.94 7.07
C TRP A 108 -0.38 -4.99 8.60
N LEU A 109 0.52 -4.29 9.28
CA LEU A 109 0.62 -4.28 10.75
C LEU A 109 -0.68 -3.74 11.37
N ILE A 110 -1.22 -2.63 10.85
CA ILE A 110 -2.46 -2.03 11.36
C ILE A 110 -3.66 -2.96 11.11
N ARG A 111 -3.75 -3.60 9.94
CA ARG A 111 -4.86 -4.52 9.66
C ARG A 111 -4.80 -5.81 10.46
N SER A 112 -3.59 -6.33 10.72
CA SER A 112 -3.41 -7.58 11.46
C SER A 112 -3.49 -7.41 12.98
N PHE A 113 -3.01 -6.28 13.52
CA PHE A 113 -2.92 -6.06 14.98
C PHE A 113 -3.78 -4.90 15.50
N GLY A 114 -4.19 -3.97 14.65
CA GLY A 114 -4.86 -2.73 15.07
C GLY A 114 -6.39 -2.81 15.18
N GLY A 115 -7.02 -3.89 14.74
CA GLY A 115 -8.48 -4.05 14.81
C GLY A 115 -9.28 -3.15 13.86
N TYR A 116 -8.62 -2.36 13.01
CA TYR A 116 -9.26 -1.52 12.00
C TYR A 116 -9.30 -2.24 10.63
N PRO A 117 -10.47 -2.41 10.01
CA PRO A 117 -10.58 -3.07 8.71
C PRO A 117 -9.90 -2.29 7.58
N ASP A 118 -9.81 -0.95 7.69
CA ASP A 118 -9.05 -0.11 6.76
C ASP A 118 -7.91 0.65 7.48
N GLY A 119 -6.67 0.23 7.22
CA GLY A 119 -5.45 0.80 7.81
C GLY A 119 -4.70 1.76 6.88
N VAL A 120 -5.19 1.99 5.65
CA VAL A 120 -4.43 2.69 4.60
C VAL A 120 -4.18 4.15 4.96
N ALA A 121 -5.19 4.88 5.41
CA ALA A 121 -5.05 6.30 5.75
C ALA A 121 -4.01 6.54 6.85
N PHE A 122 -4.07 5.74 7.93
CA PHE A 122 -3.11 5.83 9.04
C PHE A 122 -1.69 5.46 8.60
N ALA A 123 -1.54 4.39 7.82
CA ALA A 123 -0.25 3.99 7.30
C ALA A 123 0.37 5.07 6.40
N VAL A 124 -0.43 5.73 5.56
CA VAL A 124 0.03 6.84 4.71
C VAL A 124 0.47 8.02 5.56
N LEU A 125 -0.31 8.42 6.57
CA LEU A 125 0.07 9.53 7.46
C LEU A 125 1.40 9.25 8.16
N LEU A 126 1.57 8.05 8.71
CA LEU A 126 2.82 7.64 9.34
C LEU A 126 3.98 7.56 8.34
N ALA A 127 3.74 7.02 7.15
CA ALA A 127 4.76 6.95 6.10
C ALA A 127 5.19 8.36 5.68
N ASN A 128 4.26 9.31 5.50
CA ASN A 128 4.57 10.69 5.12
C ASN A 128 5.47 11.40 6.14
N ILE A 129 5.28 11.15 7.44
CA ILE A 129 6.14 11.70 8.50
C ILE A 129 7.58 11.19 8.36
N THR A 130 7.78 9.98 7.84
CA THR A 130 9.12 9.38 7.67
C THR A 130 9.83 9.80 6.39
N VAL A 131 9.15 10.48 5.45
CA VAL A 131 9.73 10.88 4.16
C VAL A 131 10.97 11.76 4.28
N PRO A 132 11.01 12.81 5.14
CA PRO A 132 12.21 13.64 5.28
C PRO A 132 13.44 12.84 5.74
N LEU A 133 13.22 11.83 6.59
CA LEU A 133 14.26 10.93 7.06
C LEU A 133 14.76 10.02 5.94
N ILE A 134 13.84 9.43 5.18
CA ILE A 134 14.17 8.60 4.01
C ILE A 134 14.96 9.41 2.98
N ASP A 135 14.51 10.63 2.67
CA ASP A 135 15.19 11.51 1.72
C ASP A 135 16.58 11.93 2.23
N TYR A 136 16.77 12.14 3.53
CA TYR A 136 18.08 12.41 4.12
C TYR A 136 19.07 11.25 3.90
N TYR A 137 18.65 10.00 4.12
CA TYR A 137 19.52 8.83 3.95
C TYR A 137 19.70 8.40 2.49
N THR A 138 18.75 8.72 1.62
CA THR A 138 18.78 8.34 0.20
C THR A 138 19.34 9.42 -0.72
N ARG A 139 19.87 10.52 -0.17
CA ARG A 139 20.49 11.59 -0.95
C ARG A 139 21.49 11.00 -1.95
N PRO A 140 21.38 11.32 -3.25
CA PRO A 140 22.37 10.90 -4.22
C PRO A 140 23.74 11.46 -3.79
N ARG A 141 24.79 10.61 -3.80
CA ARG A 141 26.15 11.07 -3.54
C ARG A 141 26.44 12.24 -4.49
N VAL A 142 26.85 13.37 -3.91
CA VAL A 142 27.31 14.52 -4.70
C VAL A 142 28.49 14.03 -5.53
N TYR A 143 28.30 13.98 -6.86
CA TYR A 143 29.38 13.63 -7.77
C TYR A 143 30.38 14.78 -7.76
N GLY A 144 31.50 14.62 -7.07
CA GLY A 144 32.43 15.74 -6.86
C GLY A 144 33.63 15.51 -5.94
N HIS A 145 33.92 14.29 -5.50
CA HIS A 145 35.22 13.98 -4.90
C HIS A 145 35.91 12.92 -5.75
N ARG A 146 37.05 13.32 -6.31
CA ARG A 146 37.98 12.48 -7.06
C ARG A 146 38.47 11.33 -6.20
#